data_AF-A0A1Y6BL57-F1
#
_entry.id   AF-A0A1Y6BL57-F1
#
_cell.length_a   1.000
_cell.length_b   1.000
_cell.length_c   1.000
_cell.angle_alpha   90.00
_cell.angle_beta   90.00
_cell.angle_gamma   90.00
#
_symmetry.space_group_name_H-M   'P 1'
#
loop_
_entity.id
_entity.type
_entity.pdbx_description
1 polymer ?
#
loop_
_entity_poly.entity_id
_entity_poly.type
_entity_poly.pdbx_seq_one_letter_code
_entity_poly.pdbx_strand_id
1 'polypeptide(L)'
;MVYHRSPLGPPRDGRWAVTDKRAIRPVDFKSPFSRSAGKRSRLCWPALRWTAVLLLSATVAACSAADSNTAYPQSKPGKGGGATYKQQESLFGPGGLNLFGGGKDQPTPDSGGTGIGVNAFLWRASLDTLSFMPLASADPFGGVIITEWYSPPQSPKERFKVNVFILGRELRADGVRASIFRQVRDETGAWADAPSSEDSNTEMENAILTRARQLRIAQAG
;
A
#
# COMPACT_ATOMS: atom_id res chain seq x y z
N MET A 1 66.53 10.21 -23.94
CA MET A 1 66.27 10.19 -22.48
C MET A 1 65.56 8.89 -22.16
N VAL A 2 66.29 7.96 -21.56
CA VAL A 2 65.86 6.63 -21.10
C VAL A 2 65.50 6.75 -19.63
N TYR A 3 64.36 6.22 -19.18
CA TYR A 3 64.14 5.62 -17.84
C TYR A 3 62.82 4.81 -17.91
N HIS A 4 62.90 3.49 -18.10
CA HIS A 4 62.96 2.43 -17.08
C HIS A 4 61.62 2.11 -16.39
N ARG A 5 61.13 0.92 -16.76
CA ARG A 5 60.03 0.15 -16.18
C ARG A 5 60.52 -0.57 -14.91
N SER A 6 59.73 -0.54 -13.84
CA SER A 6 59.79 -1.54 -12.75
C SER A 6 58.38 -1.76 -12.17
N PRO A 7 57.89 -3.02 -12.09
CA PRO A 7 56.62 -3.37 -11.46
C PRO A 7 56.82 -3.73 -9.97
N LEU A 8 55.92 -3.26 -9.11
CA LEU A 8 55.84 -3.69 -7.71
C LEU A 8 54.96 -4.94 -7.63
N GLY A 9 55.57 -6.07 -7.29
CA GLY A 9 54.88 -7.30 -6.92
C GLY A 9 54.41 -7.27 -5.45
N PRO A 10 53.41 -8.09 -5.08
CA PRO A 10 52.88 -8.14 -3.72
C PRO A 10 53.82 -8.92 -2.76
N PRO A 11 53.90 -8.54 -1.48
CA PRO A 11 54.67 -9.28 -0.49
C PRO A 11 54.04 -10.64 -0.18
N ARG A 12 54.94 -11.65 -0.10
CA ARG A 12 54.72 -13.01 0.35
C ARG A 12 55.14 -13.13 1.81
N ASP A 13 54.19 -13.15 2.74
CA ASP A 13 54.41 -13.70 4.08
C ASP A 13 53.10 -14.10 4.76
N GLY A 14 52.80 -15.40 4.66
CA GLY A 14 51.73 -16.04 5.42
C GLY A 14 52.10 -16.17 6.89
N ARG A 15 51.74 -15.17 7.70
CA ARG A 15 51.83 -15.25 9.16
C ARG A 15 50.52 -14.79 9.80
N TRP A 16 49.55 -15.69 9.86
CA TRP A 16 48.35 -15.53 10.67
C TRP A 16 48.72 -15.66 12.16
N ALA A 17 48.66 -14.56 12.89
CA ALA A 17 48.78 -14.56 14.34
C ALA A 17 47.49 -15.14 14.96
N VAL A 18 47.57 -16.39 15.40
CA VAL A 18 46.60 -17.04 16.30
C VAL A 18 46.91 -16.61 17.72
N THR A 19 46.11 -15.71 18.31
CA THR A 19 45.99 -15.57 19.77
C THR A 19 44.94 -14.52 20.14
N ASP A 20 43.71 -14.95 20.47
CA ASP A 20 43.05 -14.55 21.72
C ASP A 20 41.87 -15.50 22.01
N LYS A 21 42.08 -16.46 22.92
CA LYS A 21 41.00 -17.22 23.54
C LYS A 21 40.58 -16.50 24.81
N ARG A 22 39.80 -15.44 24.67
CA ARG A 22 39.14 -14.81 25.83
C ARG A 22 37.71 -15.29 25.94
N ALA A 23 37.53 -16.09 26.99
CA ALA A 23 36.29 -16.64 27.49
C ALA A 23 35.24 -15.55 27.71
N ILE A 24 34.19 -15.57 26.90
CA ILE A 24 32.96 -14.84 27.13
C ILE A 24 32.13 -15.70 28.09
N ARG A 25 32.08 -15.30 29.36
CA ARG A 25 31.20 -15.93 30.36
C ARG A 25 29.74 -15.54 30.07
N PRO A 26 28.76 -16.46 30.18
CA PRO A 26 27.35 -16.10 30.06
C PRO A 26 26.94 -15.25 31.27
N VAL A 27 26.42 -14.05 31.00
CA VAL A 27 25.69 -13.22 31.97
C VAL A 27 24.26 -13.73 32.06
N ASP A 28 24.02 -14.64 32.99
CA ASP A 28 22.68 -15.02 33.45
C ASP A 28 22.23 -14.04 34.54
N PHE A 29 21.32 -13.12 34.22
CA PHE A 29 20.51 -12.47 35.25
C PHE A 29 19.14 -12.01 34.73
N LYS A 30 18.22 -12.97 34.72
CA LYS A 30 16.90 -12.93 35.36
C LYS A 30 16.11 -11.61 35.23
N SER A 31 15.16 -11.59 34.31
CA SER A 31 14.10 -10.57 34.25
C SER A 31 13.08 -10.77 35.38
N PRO A 32 12.82 -9.77 36.24
CA PRO A 32 11.70 -9.80 37.16
C PRO A 32 10.53 -9.00 36.58
N PHE A 33 9.97 -9.44 35.46
CA PHE A 33 8.64 -8.97 35.06
C PHE A 33 7.61 -10.03 35.43
N SER A 34 7.33 -10.04 36.74
CA SER A 34 6.17 -10.72 37.33
C SER A 34 4.91 -10.21 36.65
N ARG A 35 4.28 -11.06 35.85
CA ARG A 35 2.96 -10.81 35.27
C ARG A 35 1.94 -10.71 36.40
N SER A 36 1.50 -9.50 36.71
CA SER A 36 0.31 -9.26 37.53
C SER A 36 -0.89 -9.88 36.82
N ALA A 37 -1.43 -10.94 37.42
CA ALA A 37 -2.69 -11.55 37.04
C ALA A 37 -3.84 -10.58 37.40
N GLY A 38 -4.13 -9.64 36.51
CA GLY A 38 -5.34 -8.84 36.56
C GLY A 38 -6.57 -9.72 36.41
N LYS A 39 -7.32 -9.87 37.50
CA LYS A 39 -8.64 -10.54 37.56
C LYS A 39 -9.53 -9.99 36.45
N ARG A 40 -9.79 -10.81 35.43
CA ARG A 40 -10.82 -10.55 34.43
C ARG A 40 -12.17 -10.62 35.13
N SER A 41 -12.69 -9.47 35.50
CA SER A 41 -14.08 -9.29 35.93
C SER A 41 -14.98 -9.72 34.77
N ARG A 42 -15.57 -10.91 34.93
CA ARG A 42 -16.66 -11.39 34.09
C ARG A 42 -17.89 -10.59 34.47
N LEU A 43 -18.02 -9.37 33.93
CA LEU A 43 -19.27 -8.62 34.01
C LEU A 43 -20.15 -9.03 32.83
N CYS A 44 -21.33 -9.52 33.18
CA CYS A 44 -22.39 -10.03 32.32
C CYS A 44 -22.72 -9.02 31.20
N TRP A 45 -22.27 -9.29 29.98
CA TRP A 45 -22.51 -8.41 28.81
C TRP A 45 -23.55 -8.90 27.77
N PRO A 46 -24.49 -9.86 28.01
CA PRO A 46 -25.51 -10.13 27.00
C PRO A 46 -26.72 -9.17 27.09
N ALA A 47 -26.96 -8.50 28.23
CA ALA A 47 -28.17 -7.72 28.43
C ALA A 47 -28.09 -6.25 27.94
N LEU A 48 -26.89 -5.68 27.78
CA LEU A 48 -26.72 -4.27 27.38
C LEU A 48 -26.71 -4.05 25.86
N ARG A 49 -26.67 -5.13 25.06
CA ARG A 49 -26.66 -5.03 23.58
C ARG A 49 -28.05 -4.94 22.95
N TRP A 50 -29.11 -5.30 23.69
CA TRP A 50 -30.46 -5.33 23.15
C TRP A 50 -31.22 -4.00 23.32
N THR A 51 -30.84 -3.17 24.31
CA THR A 51 -31.46 -1.85 24.51
C THR A 51 -31.01 -0.81 23.49
N ALA A 52 -29.79 -0.92 22.95
CA ALA A 52 -29.28 0.02 21.94
C ALA A 52 -29.90 -0.15 20.54
N VAL A 53 -30.41 -1.35 20.20
CA VAL A 53 -31.02 -1.63 18.89
C VAL A 53 -32.45 -1.10 18.81
N LEU A 54 -33.20 -1.09 19.93
CA LEU A 54 -34.56 -0.54 19.99
C LEU A 54 -34.62 0.99 20.04
N LEU A 55 -33.53 1.66 20.42
CA LEU A 55 -33.44 3.13 20.45
C LEU A 55 -32.97 3.75 19.13
N LEU A 56 -32.41 2.95 18.21
CA LEU A 56 -31.91 3.41 16.91
C LEU A 56 -32.96 3.37 15.79
N SER A 57 -34.07 2.62 15.96
CA SER A 57 -35.15 2.53 14.97
C SER A 57 -36.13 3.71 14.99
N ALA A 58 -36.11 4.54 16.03
CA ALA A 58 -37.06 5.65 16.21
C ALA A 58 -36.61 6.99 15.59
N THR A 59 -35.38 7.11 15.06
CA THR A 59 -34.84 8.40 14.56
C THR A 59 -34.91 8.56 13.04
N VAL A 60 -35.31 7.54 12.27
CA VAL A 60 -35.32 7.60 10.80
C VAL A 60 -36.58 8.30 10.21
N ALA A 61 -37.59 8.59 11.02
CA ALA A 61 -38.86 9.17 10.54
C ALA A 61 -38.96 10.71 10.56
N ALA A 62 -37.86 11.46 10.79
CA ALA A 62 -37.94 12.90 11.04
C ALA A 62 -37.35 13.83 9.95
N CYS A 63 -36.94 13.34 8.78
CA CYS A 63 -36.44 14.18 7.70
C CYS A 63 -37.32 14.11 6.45
N SER A 64 -38.53 14.64 6.54
CA SER A 64 -39.35 15.01 5.36
C SER A 64 -40.23 16.22 5.69
N ALA A 65 -39.60 17.36 5.97
CA ALA A 65 -40.22 18.68 5.93
C ALA A 65 -39.10 19.74 5.95
N ALA A 66 -38.58 20.09 4.77
CA ALA A 66 -37.76 21.28 4.62
C ALA A 66 -38.10 21.91 3.27
N ASP A 67 -38.98 22.91 3.32
CA ASP A 67 -39.31 23.78 2.20
C ASP A 67 -38.05 24.50 1.70
N SER A 68 -37.61 24.18 0.48
CA SER A 68 -36.51 24.89 -0.18
C SER A 68 -37.06 26.05 -1.02
N ASN A 69 -37.42 27.16 -0.36
CA ASN A 69 -37.66 28.42 -1.05
C ASN A 69 -36.55 29.42 -0.69
N THR A 70 -35.37 29.21 -1.27
CA THR A 70 -34.26 30.17 -1.23
C THR A 70 -34.25 30.95 -2.53
N ALA A 71 -34.90 32.12 -2.49
CA ALA A 71 -34.74 33.15 -3.50
C ALA A 71 -33.32 33.73 -3.42
N TYR A 72 -32.47 33.42 -4.41
CA TYR A 72 -31.13 34.01 -4.53
C TYR A 72 -31.21 35.44 -5.10
N PRO A 73 -30.41 36.39 -4.58
CA PRO A 73 -30.43 37.77 -5.05
C PRO A 73 -29.97 37.86 -6.51
N GLN A 74 -30.83 38.46 -7.34
CA GLN A 74 -30.58 38.81 -8.73
C GLN A 74 -29.63 40.02 -8.80
N SER A 75 -28.46 39.85 -9.41
CA SER A 75 -27.56 40.94 -9.76
C SER A 75 -27.94 41.51 -11.14
N LYS A 76 -28.20 42.81 -11.17
CA LYS A 76 -28.62 43.65 -12.30
C LYS A 76 -27.69 43.58 -13.54
N PRO A 77 -28.20 43.89 -14.75
CA PRO A 77 -27.49 43.68 -16.01
C PRO A 77 -26.38 44.72 -16.23
N GLY A 78 -25.15 44.24 -16.36
CA GLY A 78 -23.99 45.00 -16.83
C GLY A 78 -23.78 44.80 -18.34
N LYS A 79 -23.63 45.92 -19.03
CA LYS A 79 -23.51 46.07 -20.48
C LYS A 79 -22.13 45.60 -20.98
N GLY A 80 -22.10 44.57 -21.82
CA GLY A 80 -21.00 44.27 -22.75
C GLY A 80 -20.03 43.17 -22.30
N GLY A 81 -19.91 42.13 -23.14
CA GLY A 81 -18.88 41.08 -23.05
C GLY A 81 -19.49 39.69 -22.98
N GLY A 82 -19.63 39.03 -24.14
CA GLY A 82 -20.33 37.76 -24.29
C GLY A 82 -19.76 36.65 -23.41
N ALA A 83 -20.56 36.19 -22.44
CA ALA A 83 -20.40 34.90 -21.81
C ALA A 83 -21.33 33.92 -22.54
N THR A 84 -20.78 33.06 -23.38
CA THR A 84 -21.49 31.90 -23.92
C THR A 84 -21.69 30.90 -22.79
N TYR A 85 -22.77 31.05 -22.02
CA TYR A 85 -23.27 29.97 -21.18
C TYR A 85 -23.99 28.99 -22.11
N LYS A 86 -23.33 27.88 -22.42
CA LYS A 86 -24.01 26.78 -23.08
C LYS A 86 -24.90 26.12 -22.03
N GLN A 87 -26.17 26.53 -22.02
CA GLN A 87 -27.24 25.86 -21.29
C GLN A 87 -27.30 24.42 -21.82
N GLN A 88 -26.75 23.48 -21.07
CA GLN A 88 -26.99 22.06 -21.31
C GLN A 88 -28.42 21.79 -20.88
N GLU A 89 -29.31 21.72 -21.86
CA GLU A 89 -30.65 21.20 -21.68
C GLU A 89 -30.55 19.71 -21.39
N SER A 90 -30.65 19.37 -20.11
CA SER A 90 -30.93 18.01 -19.66
C SER A 90 -32.39 17.69 -19.99
N LEU A 91 -32.63 16.65 -20.78
CA LEU A 91 -33.98 16.24 -21.23
C LEU A 91 -34.90 15.70 -20.11
N PHE A 92 -34.45 15.71 -18.84
CA PHE A 92 -35.25 15.38 -17.67
C PHE A 92 -35.01 16.38 -16.54
N GLY A 93 -35.40 17.64 -16.78
CA GLY A 93 -35.48 18.68 -15.76
C GLY A 93 -34.15 19.11 -15.11
N PRO A 94 -34.18 20.12 -14.24
CA PRO A 94 -32.98 20.73 -13.63
C PRO A 94 -32.39 19.91 -12.47
N GLY A 95 -32.44 18.57 -12.55
CA GLY A 95 -31.92 17.64 -11.54
C GLY A 95 -31.77 16.19 -12.01
N GLY A 96 -31.60 15.96 -13.32
CA GLY A 96 -31.60 14.62 -13.92
C GLY A 96 -30.24 13.91 -13.95
N LEU A 97 -30.25 12.61 -13.63
CA LEU A 97 -29.15 11.66 -13.71
C LEU A 97 -28.50 11.60 -15.12
N ASN A 98 -27.23 11.97 -15.22
CA ASN A 98 -26.39 11.71 -16.39
C ASN A 98 -26.00 10.22 -16.45
N LEU A 99 -26.90 9.36 -16.93
CA LEU A 99 -26.69 7.91 -17.01
C LEU A 99 -26.16 7.41 -18.38
N PHE A 100 -26.06 8.27 -19.40
CA PHE A 100 -25.50 7.88 -20.70
C PHE A 100 -24.56 8.96 -21.22
N GLY A 101 -23.29 8.58 -21.33
CA GLY A 101 -22.15 9.45 -21.62
C GLY A 101 -22.32 10.28 -22.89
N GLY A 102 -21.86 11.53 -22.79
CA GLY A 102 -21.92 12.50 -23.88
C GLY A 102 -21.22 13.82 -23.54
N GLY A 103 -20.06 13.74 -22.86
CA GLY A 103 -19.18 14.87 -22.58
C GLY A 103 -17.80 14.56 -23.16
N LYS A 104 -17.36 15.38 -24.09
CA LYS A 104 -16.17 15.20 -24.92
C LYS A 104 -14.94 15.67 -24.13
N ASP A 105 -14.67 15.01 -23.01
CA ASP A 105 -13.38 15.12 -22.34
C ASP A 105 -12.59 13.88 -22.73
N GLN A 106 -11.68 14.10 -23.68
CA GLN A 106 -10.72 13.10 -24.10
C GLN A 106 -10.02 12.56 -22.83
N PRO A 107 -10.18 11.26 -22.49
CA PRO A 107 -9.51 10.72 -21.33
C PRO A 107 -8.01 10.87 -21.58
N THR A 108 -7.38 11.80 -20.87
CA THR A 108 -5.92 11.86 -20.87
C THR A 108 -5.44 10.49 -20.39
N PRO A 109 -4.41 9.89 -21.01
CA PRO A 109 -3.88 8.59 -20.58
C PRO A 109 -3.31 8.63 -19.15
N ASP A 110 -3.21 9.82 -18.55
CA ASP A 110 -2.85 10.06 -17.15
C ASP A 110 -4.07 10.25 -16.20
N SER A 111 -5.30 10.27 -16.72
CA SER A 111 -6.51 10.27 -15.87
C SER A 111 -6.78 8.86 -15.36
N GLY A 112 -6.08 8.51 -14.27
CA GLY A 112 -6.35 7.32 -13.47
C GLY A 112 -7.85 7.14 -13.29
N GLY A 113 -8.33 6.01 -13.81
CA GLY A 113 -9.75 5.70 -14.01
C GLY A 113 -10.63 6.16 -12.87
N THR A 114 -11.68 6.89 -13.25
CA THR A 114 -12.95 7.10 -12.55
C THR A 114 -12.99 6.53 -11.12
N GLY A 115 -12.65 7.38 -10.14
CA GLY A 115 -13.14 7.23 -8.76
C GLY A 115 -12.44 6.26 -7.81
N ILE A 116 -11.28 5.69 -8.15
CA ILE A 116 -10.53 4.82 -7.21
C ILE A 116 -9.29 5.54 -6.69
N GLY A 117 -9.04 5.46 -5.38
CA GLY A 117 -8.03 6.23 -4.64
C GLY A 117 -6.57 5.91 -4.97
N VAL A 118 -6.29 5.04 -5.94
CA VAL A 118 -4.95 4.53 -6.26
C VAL A 118 -4.68 4.51 -7.76
N ASN A 119 -3.40 4.57 -8.16
CA ASN A 119 -3.01 4.53 -9.56
C ASN A 119 -3.23 3.12 -10.18
N ALA A 120 -3.94 3.06 -11.31
CA ALA A 120 -4.24 1.79 -11.98
C ALA A 120 -3.00 1.05 -12.51
N PHE A 121 -1.96 1.76 -12.96
CA PHE A 121 -0.73 1.13 -13.45
C PHE A 121 0.10 0.54 -12.32
N LEU A 122 0.21 1.26 -11.18
CA LEU A 122 0.86 0.72 -9.99
C LEU A 122 0.15 -0.54 -9.51
N TRP A 123 -1.18 -0.50 -9.41
CA TRP A 123 -1.99 -1.66 -9.02
C TRP A 123 -1.74 -2.88 -9.91
N ARG A 124 -1.88 -2.71 -11.23
CA ARG A 124 -1.66 -3.81 -12.19
C ARG A 124 -0.23 -4.32 -12.15
N ALA A 125 0.76 -3.43 -12.07
CA ALA A 125 2.16 -3.82 -12.00
C ALA A 125 2.51 -4.60 -10.73
N SER A 126 1.93 -4.24 -9.59
CA SER A 126 2.10 -4.97 -8.33
C SER A 126 1.56 -6.39 -8.43
N LEU A 127 0.35 -6.55 -8.99
CA LEU A 127 -0.24 -7.89 -9.19
C LEU A 127 0.59 -8.73 -10.17
N ASP A 128 1.03 -8.16 -11.29
CA ASP A 128 1.89 -8.84 -12.27
C ASP A 128 3.20 -9.32 -11.64
N THR A 129 3.80 -8.51 -10.77
CA THR A 129 5.09 -8.82 -10.16
C THR A 129 4.95 -9.87 -9.06
N LEU A 130 3.84 -9.86 -8.32
CA LEU A 130 3.56 -10.80 -7.23
C LEU A 130 2.85 -12.08 -7.68
N SER A 131 2.54 -12.25 -8.97
CA SER A 131 1.71 -13.34 -9.47
C SER A 131 2.29 -14.73 -9.27
N PHE A 132 3.56 -14.85 -8.88
CA PHE A 132 4.21 -16.12 -8.54
C PHE A 132 3.92 -16.57 -7.10
N MET A 133 3.37 -15.70 -6.25
CA MET A 133 3.00 -16.00 -4.87
C MET A 133 1.47 -16.13 -4.73
N PRO A 134 0.97 -16.95 -3.79
CA PRO A 134 -0.47 -16.96 -3.47
C PRO A 134 -0.87 -15.63 -2.81
N LEU A 135 -1.98 -15.05 -3.27
CA LEU A 135 -2.54 -13.82 -2.70
C LEU A 135 -3.46 -14.15 -1.52
N ALA A 136 -3.26 -13.46 -0.39
CA ALA A 136 -4.12 -13.55 0.78
C ALA A 136 -5.31 -12.57 0.66
N SER A 137 -5.02 -11.34 0.25
CA SER A 137 -6.01 -10.27 0.09
C SER A 137 -5.49 -9.19 -0.85
N ALA A 138 -6.38 -8.60 -1.65
CA ALA A 138 -6.07 -7.47 -2.52
C ALA A 138 -7.24 -6.48 -2.51
N ASP A 139 -7.07 -5.33 -1.85
CA ASP A 139 -8.05 -4.25 -1.80
C ASP A 139 -7.70 -3.14 -2.83
N PRO A 140 -8.45 -3.03 -3.93
CA PRO A 140 -8.18 -2.07 -4.99
C PRO A 140 -8.48 -0.62 -4.61
N PHE A 141 -9.27 -0.37 -3.56
CA PHE A 141 -9.60 0.99 -3.11
C PHE A 141 -8.60 1.52 -2.09
N GLY A 142 -8.22 0.67 -1.14
CA GLY A 142 -7.22 0.97 -0.12
C GLY A 142 -5.78 0.87 -0.60
N GLY A 143 -5.54 0.27 -1.77
CA GLY A 143 -4.18 0.10 -2.31
C GLY A 143 -3.35 -0.91 -1.55
N VAL A 144 -3.99 -1.91 -0.93
CA VAL A 144 -3.30 -2.89 -0.10
C VAL A 144 -3.32 -4.26 -0.77
N ILE A 145 -2.15 -4.85 -0.95
CA ILE A 145 -1.98 -6.22 -1.45
C ILE A 145 -1.18 -7.00 -0.42
N ILE A 146 -1.71 -8.14 0.01
CA ILE A 146 -1.09 -9.02 1.00
C ILE A 146 -0.99 -10.41 0.38
N THR A 147 0.20 -11.00 0.43
CA THR A 147 0.40 -12.38 0.02
C THR A 147 0.29 -13.33 1.21
N GLU A 148 0.12 -14.61 0.90
CA GLU A 148 0.39 -15.68 1.84
C GLU A 148 1.91 -15.91 1.99
N TRP A 149 2.26 -16.80 2.92
CA TRP A 149 3.62 -17.33 3.03
C TRP A 149 3.93 -18.25 1.85
N TYR A 150 4.99 -17.95 1.10
CA TYR A 150 5.47 -18.74 -0.03
C TYR A 150 6.89 -19.23 0.22
N SER A 151 7.13 -20.53 0.00
CA SER A 151 8.47 -21.14 0.05
C SER A 151 8.97 -21.41 -1.36
N PRO A 152 10.05 -20.74 -1.82
CA PRO A 152 10.65 -21.02 -3.12
C PRO A 152 11.15 -22.47 -3.19
N PRO A 153 11.02 -23.15 -4.34
CA PRO A 153 11.48 -24.53 -4.50
C PRO A 153 13.01 -24.67 -4.34
N GLN A 154 13.76 -23.58 -4.57
CA GLN A 154 15.21 -23.52 -4.39
C GLN A 154 15.63 -23.48 -2.91
N SER A 155 14.77 -22.96 -2.03
CA SER A 155 15.02 -22.81 -0.59
C SER A 155 13.78 -23.20 0.24
N PRO A 156 13.44 -24.50 0.32
CA PRO A 156 12.22 -24.97 1.01
C PRO A 156 12.26 -24.76 2.54
N LYS A 157 13.44 -24.45 3.09
CA LYS A 157 13.61 -24.09 4.51
C LYS A 157 13.31 -22.61 4.77
N GLU A 158 13.02 -21.82 3.75
CA GLU A 158 12.70 -20.41 3.88
C GLU A 158 11.28 -20.17 3.37
N ARG A 159 10.62 -19.19 3.96
CA ARG A 159 9.34 -18.69 3.46
C ARG A 159 9.31 -17.18 3.51
N PHE A 160 8.62 -16.61 2.54
CA PHE A 160 8.51 -15.18 2.35
C PHE A 160 7.05 -14.79 2.32
N LYS A 161 6.75 -13.65 2.93
CA LYS A 161 5.47 -12.96 2.81
C LYS A 161 5.74 -11.53 2.38
N VAL A 162 4.91 -10.99 1.51
CA VAL A 162 5.04 -9.62 1.02
C VAL A 162 3.75 -8.87 1.30
N ASN A 163 3.90 -7.66 1.83
CA ASN A 163 2.84 -6.67 1.90
C ASN A 163 3.21 -5.50 1.00
N VAL A 164 2.32 -5.11 0.09
CA VAL A 164 2.49 -3.96 -0.78
C VAL A 164 1.39 -2.93 -0.50
N PHE A 165 1.82 -1.68 -0.39
CA PHE A 165 0.98 -0.52 -0.17
C PHE A 165 1.16 0.45 -1.33
N ILE A 166 0.08 0.80 -2.02
CA ILE A 166 0.05 1.79 -3.08
C ILE A 166 -0.50 3.07 -2.47
N LEU A 167 0.40 4.02 -2.27
CA LEU A 167 0.14 5.27 -1.55
C LEU A 167 -0.23 6.41 -2.50
N GLY A 168 0.30 6.35 -3.73
CA GLY A 168 0.21 7.41 -4.72
C GLY A 168 -0.90 7.20 -5.75
N ARG A 169 -1.45 8.32 -6.21
CA ARG A 169 -2.36 8.38 -7.37
C ARG A 169 -1.62 8.60 -8.69
N GLU A 170 -0.36 9.01 -8.60
CA GLU A 170 0.52 9.29 -9.72
C GLU A 170 1.65 8.27 -9.79
N LEU A 171 2.26 8.15 -10.96
CA LEU A 171 3.39 7.26 -11.19
C LEU A 171 4.69 7.90 -10.70
N ARG A 172 4.93 7.84 -9.38
CA ARG A 172 6.10 8.40 -8.70
C ARG A 172 6.89 7.34 -7.94
N ALA A 173 8.14 7.64 -7.61
CA ALA A 173 9.04 6.72 -6.88
C ALA A 173 8.55 6.38 -5.46
N ASP A 174 7.85 7.31 -4.81
CA ASP A 174 7.24 7.15 -3.49
C ASP A 174 5.80 6.61 -3.53
N GLY A 175 5.28 6.31 -4.73
CA GLY A 175 3.90 5.90 -4.94
C GLY A 175 3.58 4.47 -4.49
N VAL A 176 4.59 3.65 -4.21
CA VAL A 176 4.45 2.27 -3.74
C VAL A 176 5.46 1.99 -2.63
N ARG A 177 5.06 1.17 -1.65
CA ARG A 177 5.93 0.65 -0.61
C ARG A 177 5.76 -0.86 -0.50
N ALA A 178 6.85 -1.61 -0.47
CA ALA A 178 6.83 -3.05 -0.27
C ALA A 178 7.55 -3.43 1.03
N SER A 179 7.01 -4.41 1.73
CA SER A 179 7.62 -4.96 2.94
C SER A 179 7.65 -6.48 2.84
N ILE A 180 8.85 -7.02 2.80
CA ILE A 180 9.12 -8.45 2.73
C ILE A 180 9.39 -8.95 4.14
N PHE A 181 8.75 -10.05 4.52
CA PHE A 181 8.97 -10.76 5.76
C PHE A 181 9.55 -12.13 5.43
N ARG A 182 10.65 -12.50 6.10
CA ARG A 182 11.32 -13.79 5.92
C ARG A 182 11.22 -14.61 7.20
N GLN A 183 10.91 -15.88 7.04
CA GLN A 183 11.04 -16.88 8.10
C GLN A 183 11.89 -18.05 7.62
N VAL A 184 12.71 -18.56 8.51
CA VAL A 184 13.57 -19.73 8.26
C VAL A 184 13.14 -20.84 9.20
N ARG A 185 13.14 -22.07 8.68
CA ARG A 185 12.84 -23.27 9.45
C ARG A 185 14.07 -23.69 10.24
N ASP A 186 13.92 -23.75 11.56
CA ASP A 186 14.99 -24.18 12.46
C ASP A 186 15.20 -25.70 12.45
N GLU A 187 16.22 -26.17 13.19
CA GLU A 187 16.55 -27.60 13.31
C GLU A 187 15.43 -28.43 13.96
N THR A 188 14.55 -27.79 14.74
CA THR A 188 13.38 -28.42 15.37
C THR A 188 12.18 -28.50 14.44
N GLY A 189 12.25 -27.85 13.28
CA GLY A 189 11.20 -27.79 12.28
C GLY A 189 10.20 -26.64 12.48
N ALA A 190 10.42 -25.75 13.45
CA ALA A 190 9.61 -24.56 13.69
C ALA A 190 10.06 -23.39 12.81
N TRP A 191 9.16 -22.44 12.58
CA TRP A 191 9.45 -21.24 11.79
C TRP A 191 9.88 -20.09 12.70
N ALA A 192 11.07 -19.55 12.46
CA ALA A 192 11.61 -18.39 13.16
C ALA A 192 11.76 -17.20 12.23
N ASP A 193 11.45 -16.00 12.72
CA ASP A 193 11.66 -14.75 11.98
C ASP A 193 13.14 -14.52 11.69
N ALA A 194 13.45 -14.12 10.47
CA ALA A 194 14.79 -13.81 10.02
C ALA A 194 14.82 -12.42 9.36
N PRO A 195 15.92 -11.66 9.50
CA PRO A 195 16.00 -10.30 8.97
C PRO A 195 16.00 -10.28 7.44
N SER A 196 14.99 -9.68 6.83
CA SER A 196 15.01 -9.32 5.41
C SER A 196 15.90 -8.08 5.20
N SER A 197 16.73 -8.07 4.15
CA SER A 197 17.52 -6.89 3.75
C SER A 197 16.60 -5.76 3.29
N GLU A 198 16.89 -4.53 3.71
CA GLU A 198 16.19 -3.32 3.21
C GLU A 198 16.36 -3.16 1.69
N ASP A 199 17.51 -3.60 1.16
CA ASP A 199 17.78 -3.64 -0.28
C ASP A 199 16.71 -4.47 -1.03
N SER A 200 16.28 -5.60 -0.47
CA SER A 200 15.27 -6.46 -1.11
C SER A 200 13.89 -5.81 -1.17
N ASN A 201 13.53 -5.01 -0.16
CA ASN A 201 12.29 -4.23 -0.20
C ASN A 201 12.36 -3.20 -1.33
N THR A 202 13.47 -2.47 -1.41
CA THR A 202 13.71 -1.43 -2.42
C THR A 202 13.77 -2.01 -3.84
N GLU A 203 14.41 -3.17 -4.02
CA GLU A 203 14.43 -3.90 -5.29
C GLU A 203 13.03 -4.28 -5.75
N MET A 204 12.18 -4.76 -4.85
CA MET A 204 10.80 -5.11 -5.16
C MET A 204 9.96 -3.87 -5.51
N GLU A 205 10.14 -2.75 -4.81
CA GLU A 205 9.52 -1.47 -5.16
C GLU A 205 9.92 -1.01 -6.57
N ASN A 206 11.22 -1.05 -6.86
CA ASN A 206 11.77 -0.68 -8.17
C ASN A 206 11.27 -1.59 -9.31
N ALA A 207 11.11 -2.89 -9.05
CA ALA A 207 10.55 -3.83 -10.01
C ALA A 207 9.10 -3.45 -10.37
N ILE A 208 8.27 -3.15 -9.35
CA ILE A 208 6.88 -2.70 -9.54
C ILE A 208 6.84 -1.39 -10.32
N LEU A 209 7.64 -0.39 -9.92
CA LEU A 209 7.68 0.91 -10.60
C LEU A 209 8.13 0.80 -12.06
N THR A 210 9.08 -0.09 -12.34
CA THR A 210 9.56 -0.35 -13.70
C THR A 210 8.47 -1.01 -14.53
N ARG A 211 7.79 -2.03 -13.98
CA ARG A 211 6.66 -2.69 -14.65
C ARG A 211 5.50 -1.73 -14.92
N ALA A 212 5.19 -0.83 -13.97
CA ALA A 212 4.15 0.17 -14.14
C ALA A 212 4.48 1.17 -15.26
N ARG A 213 5.75 1.60 -15.37
CA ARG A 213 6.21 2.44 -16.50
C ARG A 213 6.05 1.73 -17.84
N GLN A 214 6.36 0.44 -17.92
CA GLN A 214 6.14 -0.37 -19.12
C GLN A 214 4.66 -0.42 -19.50
N LEU A 215 3.77 -0.67 -18.54
CA LEU A 215 2.32 -0.70 -18.76
C LEU A 215 1.79 0.64 -19.26
N ARG A 216 2.30 1.76 -18.73
CA ARG A 216 1.90 3.10 -19.19
C ARG A 216 2.28 3.35 -20.64
N ILE A 217 3.50 2.98 -21.03
CA ILE A 217 3.97 3.13 -22.42
C ILE A 217 3.15 2.24 -23.35
N ALA A 218 2.86 1.00 -22.95
CA ALA A 218 2.07 0.06 -23.75
C ALA A 218 0.60 0.48 -23.96
N GLN A 219 0.05 1.34 -23.10
CA GLN A 219 -1.30 1.89 -23.28
C GLN A 219 -1.29 3.19 -24.12
N ALA A 220 -0.17 3.91 -24.15
CA ALA A 220 -0.03 5.18 -24.84
C ALA A 220 0.42 5.04 -26.31
N GLY A 221 0.97 3.89 -26.69
CA GLY A 221 1.31 3.54 -28.08
C GLY A 221 0.23 2.70 -28.73
#